data_AF-A0A6M0BCB3-F1
#
_entry.id   AF-A0A6M0BCB3-F1
#
_cell.length_a   1.000
_cell.length_b   1.000
_cell.length_c   1.000
_cell.angle_alpha   90.00
_cell.angle_beta   90.00
_cell.angle_gamma   90.00
#
_symmetry.space_group_name_H-M   'P 1'
#
loop_
_entity.id
_entity.type
_entity.pdbx_description
1 polymer ?
#
loop_
_entity_poly.entity_id
_entity_poly.type
_entity_poly.pdbx_seq_one_letter_code
_entity_poly.pdbx_strand_id
1 'polypeptide(L)'
;KALCFSSLGIAHVVVEQYQKAIAFLEQGWQAAQFSGDLYLQGVNLAYLAQACYSQQDWQKVIYTASLGAYLLEQIGSEDWRKPAGLLSILQGQMGQEGFQTLLAQQRSKIIPVIGVDGYDYIPELLAKYLDSI
;
A
#
# COMPACT_ATOMS: atom_id res chain seq x y z
N LYS A 1 -1.19 -9.20 19.19
CA LYS A 1 -0.44 -7.92 19.15
C LYS A 1 -0.71 -7.15 17.85
N ALA A 2 -0.76 -7.82 16.68
CA ALA A 2 -1.03 -7.19 15.38
C ALA A 2 -2.23 -6.23 15.38
N LEU A 3 -3.41 -6.69 15.79
CA LEU A 3 -4.63 -5.87 15.82
C LEU A 3 -4.51 -4.60 16.68
N CYS A 4 -3.73 -4.63 17.79
CA CYS A 4 -3.55 -3.46 18.64
C CYS A 4 -2.72 -2.38 17.92
N PHE A 5 -1.61 -2.79 17.28
CA PHE A 5 -0.76 -1.88 16.52
C PHE A 5 -1.48 -1.31 15.30
N SER A 6 -2.22 -2.15 14.56
CA SER A 6 -3.02 -1.70 13.41
C SER A 6 -4.05 -0.66 13.81
N SER A 7 -4.83 -0.92 14.87
CA SER A 7 -5.85 0.02 15.35
C SER A 7 -5.24 1.35 15.83
N LEU A 8 -4.13 1.32 16.56
CA LEU A 8 -3.41 2.53 16.98
C LEU A 8 -2.87 3.32 15.79
N GLY A 9 -2.28 2.62 14.83
CA GLY A 9 -1.78 3.20 13.60
C GLY A 9 -2.85 3.92 12.80
N ILE A 10 -3.99 3.27 12.58
CA ILE A 10 -5.15 3.84 11.89
C ILE A 10 -5.68 5.05 12.66
N ALA A 11 -5.83 4.96 13.99
CA ALA A 11 -6.27 6.08 14.81
C ALA A 11 -5.34 7.30 14.65
N HIS A 12 -4.03 7.09 14.57
CA HIS A 12 -3.07 8.15 14.32
C HIS A 12 -3.15 8.74 12.91
N VAL A 13 -3.51 7.97 11.88
CA VAL A 13 -3.83 8.53 10.54
C VAL A 13 -5.03 9.45 10.64
N VAL A 14 -6.09 9.03 11.33
CA VAL A 14 -7.34 9.81 11.49
C VAL A 14 -7.12 11.14 12.21
N VAL A 15 -6.22 11.19 13.19
CA VAL A 15 -5.85 12.43 13.89
C VAL A 15 -4.62 13.12 13.30
N GLU A 16 -4.25 12.78 12.06
CA GLU A 16 -3.17 13.41 11.27
C GLU A 16 -1.78 13.36 11.92
N GLN A 17 -1.56 12.43 12.86
CA GLN A 17 -0.26 12.18 13.49
C GLN A 17 0.55 11.17 12.67
N TYR A 18 0.86 11.51 11.42
CA TYR A 18 1.39 10.59 10.41
C TYR A 18 2.69 9.89 10.82
N GLN A 19 3.62 10.58 11.51
CA GLN A 19 4.87 9.95 11.95
C GLN A 19 4.62 8.79 12.94
N LYS A 20 3.68 8.98 13.88
CA LYS A 20 3.29 7.94 14.83
C LYS A 20 2.48 6.84 14.14
N ALA A 21 1.61 7.23 13.22
CA ALA A 21 0.85 6.29 12.41
C ALA A 21 1.78 5.31 11.70
N ILE A 22 2.81 5.83 11.01
CA ILE A 22 3.80 5.00 10.30
C ILE A 22 4.46 3.99 11.24
N ALA A 23 4.96 4.43 12.40
CA ALA A 23 5.62 3.53 13.34
C ALA A 23 4.71 2.39 13.83
N PHE A 24 3.44 2.68 14.14
CA PHE A 24 2.49 1.67 14.58
C PHE A 24 2.02 0.76 13.45
N LEU A 25 1.78 1.30 12.26
CA LEU A 25 1.34 0.52 11.11
C LEU A 25 2.46 -0.41 10.59
N GLU A 26 3.72 -0.01 10.64
CA GLU A 26 4.86 -0.88 10.33
C GLU A 26 4.93 -2.07 11.31
N GLN A 27 4.74 -1.82 12.61
CA GLN A 27 4.66 -2.90 13.62
C GLN A 27 3.43 -3.80 13.42
N GLY A 28 2.29 -3.20 13.05
CA GLY A 28 1.06 -3.92 12.71
C GLY A 28 1.25 -4.83 11.50
N TRP A 29 1.87 -4.32 10.44
CA TRP A 29 2.20 -5.07 9.23
C TRP A 29 3.16 -6.23 9.52
N GLN A 30 4.26 -6.00 10.23
CA GLN A 30 5.19 -7.06 10.62
C GLN A 30 4.52 -8.16 11.45
N ALA A 31 3.65 -7.78 12.38
CA ALA A 31 2.92 -8.74 13.18
C ALA A 31 1.88 -9.53 12.35
N ALA A 32 1.26 -8.91 11.34
CA ALA A 32 0.36 -9.56 10.41
C ALA A 32 1.09 -10.49 9.41
N GLN A 33 2.32 -10.14 9.01
CA GLN A 33 3.21 -11.02 8.26
C GLN A 33 3.54 -12.28 9.06
N PHE A 34 3.90 -12.11 10.34
CA PHE A 34 4.19 -13.24 11.21
C PHE A 34 3.00 -14.19 11.41
N SER A 35 1.77 -13.65 11.45
CA SER A 35 0.55 -14.48 11.56
C SER A 35 0.02 -15.00 10.23
N GLY A 36 0.53 -14.54 9.09
CA GLY A 36 0.00 -14.86 7.77
C GLY A 36 -1.36 -14.22 7.45
N ASP A 37 -1.76 -13.17 8.18
CA ASP A 37 -3.06 -12.50 7.97
C ASP A 37 -2.96 -11.51 6.80
N LEU A 38 -3.33 -11.96 5.60
CA LEU A 38 -3.22 -11.17 4.37
C LEU A 38 -4.11 -9.93 4.37
N TYR A 39 -5.32 -10.03 4.94
CA TYR A 39 -6.24 -8.89 5.04
C TYR A 39 -5.62 -7.80 5.92
N LEU A 40 -5.13 -8.18 7.11
CA LEU A 40 -4.52 -7.22 8.02
C LEU A 40 -3.22 -6.65 7.46
N GLN A 41 -2.41 -7.44 6.75
CA GLN A 41 -1.25 -6.92 6.02
C GLN A 41 -1.67 -5.84 5.03
N GLY A 42 -2.65 -6.13 4.18
CA GLY A 42 -3.17 -5.21 3.17
C GLY A 42 -3.73 -3.91 3.77
N VAL A 43 -4.51 -4.01 4.85
CA VAL A 43 -5.05 -2.84 5.56
C VAL A 43 -3.93 -1.96 6.14
N ASN A 44 -2.95 -2.54 6.85
CA ASN A 44 -1.84 -1.74 7.39
C ASN A 44 -1.07 -1.04 6.27
N LEU A 45 -0.81 -1.73 5.16
CA LEU A 45 -0.11 -1.18 3.99
C LEU A 45 -0.90 -0.05 3.32
N ALA A 46 -2.23 -0.17 3.21
CA ALA A 46 -3.08 0.89 2.66
C ALA A 46 -3.01 2.17 3.51
N TYR A 47 -3.09 2.03 4.84
CA TYR A 47 -2.96 3.17 5.75
C TYR A 47 -1.52 3.73 5.82
N LEU A 48 -0.50 2.88 5.66
CA LEU A 48 0.88 3.33 5.52
C LEU A 48 1.04 4.21 4.29
N ALA A 49 0.46 3.79 3.17
CA ALA A 49 0.50 4.57 1.95
C ALA A 49 -0.15 5.94 2.12
N GLN A 50 -1.31 5.99 2.78
CA GLN A 50 -1.97 7.26 3.10
C GLN A 50 -1.08 8.16 3.98
N ALA A 51 -0.48 7.61 5.04
CA ALA A 51 0.39 8.38 5.92
C ALA A 51 1.67 8.87 5.21
N CYS A 52 2.26 8.04 4.35
CA CYS A 52 3.44 8.41 3.55
C CYS A 52 3.11 9.46 2.49
N TYR A 53 1.91 9.41 1.91
CA TYR A 53 1.42 10.42 0.96
C TYR A 53 1.31 11.79 1.63
N SER A 54 0.79 11.86 2.86
CA SER A 54 0.75 13.09 3.65
C SER A 54 2.14 13.63 3.99
N GLN A 55 3.18 12.78 3.99
CA GLN A 55 4.59 13.19 4.15
C GLN A 55 5.31 13.43 2.82
N GLN A 56 4.62 13.28 1.68
CA GLN A 56 5.20 13.40 0.33
C GLN A 56 6.34 12.40 0.06
N ASP A 57 6.35 11.26 0.76
CA ASP A 57 7.29 10.16 0.51
C ASP A 57 6.78 9.25 -0.61
N TRP A 58 6.91 9.72 -1.86
CA TRP A 58 6.35 9.06 -3.05
C TRP A 58 6.90 7.65 -3.27
N GLN A 59 8.16 7.40 -2.89
CA GLN A 59 8.77 6.07 -2.97
C GLN A 59 8.07 5.11 -2.03
N LYS A 60 7.81 5.52 -0.77
CA LYS A 60 7.05 4.69 0.17
C LYS A 60 5.59 4.55 -0.21
N VAL A 61 4.96 5.57 -0.79
CA VAL A 61 3.59 5.45 -1.30
C VAL A 61 3.51 4.35 -2.35
N ILE A 62 4.38 4.37 -3.37
CA ILE A 62 4.38 3.33 -4.42
C ILE A 62 4.63 1.96 -3.81
N TYR A 63 5.60 1.84 -2.92
CA TYR A 63 5.91 0.58 -2.26
C TYR A 63 4.70 0.03 -1.48
N THR A 64 4.16 0.83 -0.56
CA THR A 64 3.11 0.38 0.36
C THR A 64 1.75 0.25 -0.30
N ALA A 65 1.36 1.18 -1.19
CA ALA A 65 0.10 1.10 -1.90
C ALA A 65 0.07 -0.07 -2.90
N SER A 66 1.18 -0.36 -3.60
CA SER A 66 1.21 -1.50 -4.53
C SER A 66 1.03 -2.83 -3.81
N LEU A 67 1.76 -3.02 -2.70
CA LEU A 67 1.61 -4.21 -1.87
C LEU A 67 0.21 -4.31 -1.26
N GLY A 68 -0.31 -3.21 -0.69
CA GLY A 68 -1.61 -3.18 -0.06
C GLY A 68 -2.75 -3.47 -1.04
N ALA A 69 -2.71 -2.83 -2.21
CA ALA A 69 -3.71 -3.07 -3.26
C ALA A 69 -3.67 -4.52 -3.75
N TYR A 70 -2.49 -5.04 -4.07
CA TYR A 70 -2.33 -6.42 -4.52
C TYR A 70 -2.87 -7.43 -3.49
N LEU A 71 -2.44 -7.32 -2.22
CA LEU A 71 -2.82 -8.29 -1.18
C LEU A 71 -4.32 -8.29 -0.89
N LEU A 72 -4.95 -7.11 -0.90
CA LEU A 72 -6.39 -6.98 -0.70
C LEU A 72 -7.18 -7.50 -1.90
N GLU A 73 -6.70 -7.23 -3.11
CA GLU A 73 -7.34 -7.70 -4.34
C GLU A 73 -7.26 -9.22 -4.48
N GLN A 74 -6.09 -9.80 -4.15
CA GLN A 74 -5.84 -11.24 -4.17
C GLN A 74 -6.84 -12.03 -3.30
N ILE A 75 -7.33 -11.43 -2.21
CA ILE A 75 -8.32 -12.04 -1.32
C ILE A 75 -9.77 -11.58 -1.61
N GLY A 76 -9.99 -10.82 -2.68
CA GLY A 76 -11.31 -10.33 -3.08
C GLY A 76 -11.88 -9.23 -2.17
N SER A 77 -11.05 -8.50 -1.42
CA SER A 77 -11.51 -7.43 -0.52
C SER A 77 -11.59 -6.09 -1.26
N GLU A 78 -12.78 -5.49 -1.36
CA GLU A 78 -13.01 -4.18 -2.00
C GLU A 78 -12.15 -3.04 -1.43
N ASP A 79 -11.56 -3.20 -0.24
CA ASP A 79 -10.62 -2.24 0.32
C ASP A 79 -9.37 -2.03 -0.57
N TRP A 80 -9.08 -2.94 -1.50
CA TRP A 80 -7.99 -2.82 -2.48
C TRP A 80 -8.06 -1.54 -3.31
N ARG A 81 -9.29 -1.02 -3.53
CA ARG A 81 -9.54 0.21 -4.29
C ARG A 81 -8.93 1.44 -3.64
N LYS A 82 -8.80 1.48 -2.30
CA LYS A 82 -8.25 2.64 -1.56
C LYS A 82 -6.78 2.91 -1.95
N PRO A 83 -5.85 1.94 -1.78
CA PRO A 83 -4.47 2.13 -2.22
C PRO A 83 -4.34 2.21 -3.75
N ALA A 84 -5.18 1.53 -4.53
CA ALA A 84 -5.18 1.66 -6.00
C ALA A 84 -5.53 3.09 -6.47
N GLY A 85 -6.52 3.71 -5.85
CA GLY A 85 -6.86 5.13 -6.10
C GLY A 85 -5.75 6.09 -5.71
N LEU A 86 -4.99 5.79 -4.66
CA LEU A 86 -3.83 6.59 -4.29
C LEU A 86 -2.71 6.46 -5.34
N LEU A 87 -2.48 5.26 -5.88
CA LEU A 87 -1.54 5.04 -6.99
C LEU A 87 -1.99 5.78 -8.25
N SER A 88 -3.29 5.80 -8.59
CA SER A 88 -3.79 6.53 -9.76
C SER A 88 -3.63 8.04 -9.62
N ILE A 89 -3.87 8.59 -8.42
CA ILE A 89 -3.63 10.02 -8.13
C ILE A 89 -2.14 10.33 -8.33
N LEU A 90 -1.27 9.51 -7.75
CA LEU A 90 0.17 9.72 -7.84
C LEU A 90 0.67 9.61 -9.28
N GLN A 91 0.19 8.62 -10.05
CA GLN A 91 0.47 8.49 -11.47
C GLN A 91 -0.01 9.71 -12.26
N GLY A 92 -1.18 10.26 -11.96
CA GLY A 92 -1.68 11.49 -12.58
C GLY A 92 -0.80 12.71 -12.28
N GLN A 93 -0.18 12.79 -11.10
CA GLN A 93 0.69 13.90 -10.71
C GLN A 93 2.06 13.88 -11.39
N MET A 94 2.65 12.70 -11.58
CA MET A 94 4.03 12.56 -12.12
C MET A 94 4.11 12.00 -13.54
N GLY A 95 2.97 11.66 -14.13
CA GLY A 95 2.87 10.99 -15.42
C GLY A 95 3.21 9.50 -15.37
N GLN A 96 2.86 8.79 -16.44
CA GLN A 96 3.05 7.35 -16.55
C GLN A 96 4.53 6.95 -16.47
N GLU A 97 5.42 7.67 -17.16
CA GLU A 97 6.87 7.37 -17.16
C GLU A 97 7.51 7.57 -15.79
N GLY A 98 7.15 8.67 -15.09
CA GLY A 98 7.63 8.94 -13.74
C GLY A 98 7.19 7.86 -12.76
N PHE A 99 5.92 7.47 -12.84
CA PHE A 99 5.37 6.39 -12.03
C PHE A 99 6.08 5.07 -12.27
N GLN A 100 6.24 4.66 -13.53
CA GLN A 100 6.91 3.41 -13.90
C GLN A 100 8.37 3.39 -13.44
N THR A 101 9.06 4.54 -13.53
CA THR A 101 10.43 4.67 -13.03
C THR A 101 10.50 4.44 -11.53
N LEU A 102 9.62 5.05 -10.74
CA LEU A 102 9.60 4.84 -9.29
C LEU A 102 9.16 3.42 -8.90
N LEU A 103 8.19 2.85 -9.62
CA LEU A 103 7.77 1.46 -9.43
C LEU A 103 8.92 0.49 -9.71
N ALA A 104 9.70 0.72 -10.77
CA ALA A 104 10.90 -0.05 -11.08
C ALA A 104 11.97 0.08 -9.98
N GLN A 105 12.14 1.26 -9.38
CA GLN A 105 13.08 1.45 -8.26
C GLN A 105 12.68 0.66 -7.01
N GLN A 106 11.37 0.42 -6.78
CA GLN A 106 10.91 -0.39 -5.65
C GLN A 106 10.83 -1.89 -5.96
N ARG A 107 11.12 -2.32 -7.18
CA ARG A 107 11.00 -3.73 -7.63
C ARG A 107 11.70 -4.72 -6.71
N SER A 108 12.94 -4.43 -6.30
CA SER A 108 13.74 -5.30 -5.41
C SER A 108 13.16 -5.45 -4.01
N LYS A 109 12.30 -4.51 -3.57
CA LYS A 109 11.61 -4.56 -2.27
C LYS A 109 10.22 -5.18 -2.39
N ILE A 110 9.54 -5.02 -3.53
CA ILE A 110 8.18 -5.53 -3.74
C ILE A 110 8.19 -7.04 -4.00
N ILE A 111 9.08 -7.53 -4.86
CA ILE A 111 9.12 -8.94 -5.27
C ILE A 111 9.27 -9.91 -4.09
N PRO A 112 10.10 -9.65 -3.07
CA PRO A 112 10.19 -10.54 -1.90
C PRO A 112 8.86 -10.73 -1.14
N VAL A 113 7.89 -9.83 -1.32
CA VAL A 113 6.61 -9.87 -0.60
C VAL A 113 5.51 -10.52 -1.44
N ILE A 114 5.39 -10.16 -2.72
CA ILE A 114 4.26 -10.58 -3.57
C ILE A 114 4.68 -11.41 -4.80
N GLY A 115 5.97 -11.72 -4.93
CA GLY A 115 6.51 -12.43 -6.07
C GLY A 115 6.69 -11.57 -7.32
N VAL A 116 7.23 -12.18 -8.37
CA VAL A 116 7.40 -11.54 -9.69
C VAL A 116 6.03 -11.34 -10.34
N ASP A 117 5.19 -12.37 -10.34
CA ASP A 117 3.84 -12.29 -10.91
C ASP A 117 2.99 -11.20 -10.24
N GLY A 118 3.07 -11.09 -8.91
CA GLY A 118 2.36 -10.03 -8.20
C GLY A 118 2.87 -8.63 -8.52
N TYR A 119 4.18 -8.47 -8.75
CA TYR A 119 4.76 -7.21 -9.20
C TYR A 119 4.31 -6.86 -10.63
N ASP A 120 4.38 -7.83 -11.54
CA ASP A 120 4.00 -7.65 -12.94
C ASP A 120 2.49 -7.39 -13.11
N TYR A 121 1.66 -7.81 -12.14
CA TYR A 121 0.22 -7.54 -12.10
C TYR A 121 -0.16 -6.11 -11.65
N ILE A 122 0.76 -5.34 -11.04
CA ILE A 122 0.45 -3.98 -10.53
C ILE A 122 -0.14 -3.05 -11.61
N PRO A 123 0.42 -2.97 -12.83
CA PRO A 123 -0.16 -2.15 -13.89
C PRO A 123 -1.57 -2.61 -14.31
N GLU A 124 -1.83 -3.91 -14.33
CA GLU A 124 -3.13 -4.49 -14.66
C GLU A 124 -4.17 -4.17 -13.57
N LEU A 125 -3.78 -4.29 -12.30
CA LEU A 125 -4.59 -3.90 -11.16
C LEU A 125 -5.00 -2.42 -11.24
N LEU A 126 -4.07 -1.55 -11.65
CA LEU A 126 -4.35 -0.13 -11.79
C LEU A 126 -5.30 0.15 -12.97
N ALA A 127 -5.12 -0.54 -14.11
CA ALA A 127 -6.04 -0.46 -15.24
C ALA A 127 -7.45 -0.91 -14.82
N LYS A 128 -7.56 -2.05 -14.12
CA LYS A 128 -8.81 -2.56 -13.55
C LYS A 128 -9.49 -1.55 -12.63
N TYR A 129 -8.72 -0.84 -11.80
CA TYR A 129 -9.26 0.23 -10.96
C TYR A 129 -9.86 1.35 -11.80
N LEU A 130 -9.11 1.86 -12.78
CA LEU A 130 -9.53 2.97 -13.65
C LEU A 130 -10.78 2.64 -14.48
N ASP A 131 -10.89 1.42 -14.99
CA ASP A 131 -12.04 0.95 -15.76
C ASP A 131 -13.32 0.82 -14.91
N SER A 132 -13.18 0.83 -13.58
CA SER A 132 -14.28 0.65 -12.63
C SER A 132 -14.82 1.95 -12.01
N ILE A 133 -14.34 3.10 -12.48
CA ILE A 133 -14.73 4.45 -12.02
C ILE A 133 -15.80 5.04 -12.93
#